data_AF-A0A0J6WUK2-F1
#
_entry.id   AF-A0A0J6WUK2-F1
#
_cell.length_a   1.000
_cell.length_b   1.000
_cell.length_c   1.000
_cell.angle_alpha   90.00
_cell.angle_beta   90.00
_cell.angle_gamma   90.00
#
_symmetry.space_group_name_H-M   'P 1'
#
loop_
_entity.id
_entity.type
_entity.pdbx_description
1 polymer ?
#
loop_
_entity_poly.entity_id
_entity_poly.type
_entity_poly.pdbx_seq_one_letter_code
_entity_poly.pdbx_strand_id
1 'polypeptide(L)'
;MVNFIWNIVCSWEPAVYSAIAACFSVAASVMVYLFNRRQYKKKFKSDLYNTVTQLAGFVNYIRFLYRYHKIYTTSQVEEIIGQIQNINKNLLNSTESFYFNDQFDLKTIIKINSFFERYIGWRAFKIIDLTEIFLETGNLCNLQKKALEALTVIRDEYGKSDKKIKKILDSSLRNMEEISRTCDEDEKKLRYIGSNLCYIFSISEIQNNLKNFGNEEVIKWEEVKKCIIVKCYKIFLSGDMKDKNYNEAIQFLFDCQIIDWGYKDEKKDDEKDDGKKSIIFSTIDNKNMEWEIIKPFFQSIIGKLMLDRMDSNH
;
A
#
# COMPACT_ATOMS: atom_id res chain seq x y z
N MET A 1 6.87 -62.94 49.41
CA MET A 1 5.98 -62.09 48.57
C MET A 1 6.69 -61.58 47.31
N VAL A 2 7.94 -61.10 47.41
CA VAL A 2 8.78 -60.71 46.25
C VAL A 2 9.02 -61.87 45.25
N ASN A 3 9.30 -63.09 45.74
CA ASN A 3 9.49 -64.27 44.87
C ASN A 3 8.22 -64.76 44.15
N PHE A 4 7.02 -64.41 44.65
CA PHE A 4 5.76 -64.83 44.05
C PHE A 4 5.39 -63.93 42.86
N ILE A 5 5.65 -62.62 42.98
CA ILE A 5 5.50 -61.67 41.88
C ILE A 5 6.51 -61.97 40.77
N TRP A 6 7.77 -62.29 41.12
CA TRP A 6 8.81 -62.65 40.15
C TRP A 6 8.48 -63.93 39.36
N ASN A 7 7.97 -64.97 40.02
CA ASN A 7 7.60 -66.22 39.34
C ASN A 7 6.33 -66.10 38.47
N ILE A 8 5.37 -65.25 38.85
CA ILE A 8 4.19 -64.97 38.00
C ILE A 8 4.62 -64.17 36.77
N VAL A 9 5.52 -63.20 36.92
CA VAL A 9 6.08 -62.43 35.81
C VAL A 9 6.87 -63.36 34.88
N CYS A 10 7.71 -64.26 35.40
CA CYS A 10 8.45 -65.21 34.56
C CYS A 10 7.60 -66.33 33.90
N SER A 11 6.31 -66.49 34.25
CA SER A 11 5.45 -67.55 33.67
C SER A 11 4.67 -67.14 32.42
N TRP A 12 4.79 -65.88 31.99
CA TRP A 12 4.03 -65.35 30.85
C TRP A 12 4.84 -65.58 29.58
N GLU A 13 4.20 -66.17 28.55
CA GLU A 13 4.85 -66.37 27.26
C GLU A 13 5.36 -65.03 26.70
N PRO A 14 6.49 -65.02 25.97
CA PRO A 14 7.02 -63.83 25.30
C PRO A 14 5.97 -63.07 24.45
N ALA A 15 4.99 -63.79 23.93
CA ALA A 15 3.83 -63.25 23.21
C ALA A 15 2.98 -62.28 24.06
N VAL A 16 2.81 -62.53 25.36
CA VAL A 16 2.01 -61.67 26.24
C VAL A 16 2.77 -60.39 26.57
N TYR A 17 4.09 -60.46 26.78
CA TYR A 17 4.94 -59.28 26.90
C TYR A 17 4.94 -58.42 25.63
N SER A 18 5.00 -59.06 24.46
CA SER A 18 4.91 -58.39 23.17
C SER A 18 3.55 -57.71 22.97
N ALA A 19 2.45 -58.38 23.34
CA ALA A 19 1.10 -57.81 23.27
C ALA A 19 0.93 -56.60 24.20
N ILE A 20 1.43 -56.68 25.44
CA ILE A 20 1.42 -55.56 26.39
C ILE A 20 2.26 -54.39 25.86
N ALA A 21 3.47 -54.66 25.35
CA ALA A 21 4.33 -53.65 24.77
C ALA A 21 3.68 -52.99 23.53
N ALA A 22 3.00 -53.76 22.68
CA ALA A 22 2.24 -53.24 21.54
C ALA A 22 1.09 -52.33 21.99
N CYS A 23 0.32 -52.72 23.01
CA CYS A 23 -0.71 -51.87 23.60
C CYS A 23 -0.15 -50.56 24.16
N PHE A 24 0.98 -50.60 24.87
CA PHE A 24 1.65 -49.39 25.35
C PHE A 24 2.20 -48.52 24.21
N SER A 25 2.72 -49.12 23.14
CA SER A 25 3.20 -48.40 21.96
C SER A 25 2.05 -47.70 21.22
N VAL A 26 0.90 -48.36 21.07
CA VAL A 26 -0.32 -47.75 20.51
C VAL A 26 -0.85 -46.64 21.41
N ALA A 27 -0.87 -46.84 22.73
CA ALA A 27 -1.28 -45.78 23.66
C ALA A 27 -0.32 -44.56 23.60
N ALA A 28 0.98 -44.81 23.54
CA ALA A 28 1.99 -43.76 23.40
C ALA A 28 1.86 -43.02 22.06
N SER A 29 1.63 -43.72 20.95
CA SER A 29 1.46 -43.08 19.63
C SER A 29 0.19 -42.24 19.57
N VAL A 30 -0.91 -42.71 20.15
CA VAL A 30 -2.16 -41.93 20.29
C VAL A 30 -1.92 -40.69 21.15
N MET A 31 -1.22 -40.82 22.27
CA MET A 31 -0.90 -39.68 23.15
C MET A 31 0.01 -38.66 22.46
N VAL A 32 1.04 -39.10 21.74
CA VAL A 32 1.91 -38.25 20.93
C VAL A 32 1.12 -37.55 19.83
N TYR A 33 0.24 -38.27 19.13
CA TYR A 33 -0.63 -37.69 18.12
C TYR A 33 -1.56 -36.61 18.70
N LEU A 34 -2.21 -36.88 19.83
CA LEU A 34 -3.09 -35.91 20.51
C LEU A 34 -2.31 -34.69 21.03
N PHE A 35 -1.11 -34.90 21.58
CA PHE A 35 -0.24 -33.83 22.04
C PHE A 35 0.21 -32.94 20.88
N ASN A 36 0.70 -33.55 19.79
CA ASN A 36 1.09 -32.85 18.57
C ASN A 36 -0.09 -32.06 18.01
N ARG A 37 -1.27 -32.67 17.88
CA ARG A 37 -2.49 -31.99 17.41
C ARG A 37 -2.85 -30.78 18.26
N ARG A 38 -2.67 -30.85 19.59
CA ARG A 38 -2.89 -29.70 20.49
C ARG A 38 -1.85 -28.60 20.27
N GLN A 39 -0.57 -28.96 20.13
CA GLN A 39 0.50 -28.01 19.83
C GLN A 39 0.27 -27.29 18.50
N TYR A 40 -0.05 -28.05 17.44
CA TYR A 40 -0.37 -27.51 16.12
C TYR A 40 -1.53 -26.52 16.16
N LYS A 41 -2.64 -26.86 16.83
CA LYS A 41 -3.79 -25.94 16.99
C LYS A 41 -3.42 -24.65 17.74
N LYS A 42 -2.57 -24.74 18.78
CA LYS A 42 -2.12 -23.56 19.52
C LYS A 42 -1.22 -22.68 18.65
N LYS A 43 -0.27 -23.28 17.94
CA LYS A 43 0.63 -22.58 17.02
C LYS A 43 -0.17 -21.87 15.93
N PHE A 44 -1.09 -22.57 15.27
CA PHE A 44 -1.96 -21.98 14.26
C PHE A 44 -2.73 -20.75 14.75
N LYS A 45 -3.35 -20.83 15.94
CA LYS A 45 -4.06 -19.67 16.51
C LYS A 45 -3.14 -18.50 16.78
N SER A 46 -1.93 -18.77 17.28
CA SER A 46 -0.90 -17.74 17.51
C SER A 46 -0.49 -17.10 16.18
N ASP A 47 -0.23 -17.91 15.16
CA ASP A 47 0.23 -17.46 13.86
C ASP A 47 -0.83 -16.66 13.11
N LEU A 48 -2.09 -17.10 13.16
CA LEU A 48 -3.25 -16.38 12.65
C LEU A 48 -3.41 -15.02 13.36
N TYR A 49 -3.31 -15.00 14.69
CA TYR A 49 -3.39 -13.76 15.46
C TYR A 49 -2.27 -12.77 15.08
N ASN A 50 -1.04 -13.25 14.96
CA ASN A 50 0.11 -12.43 14.59
C ASN A 50 -0.04 -11.87 13.16
N THR A 51 -0.44 -12.71 12.21
CA THR A 51 -0.72 -12.31 10.82
C THR A 51 -1.75 -11.19 10.77
N VAL A 52 -2.92 -11.39 11.42
CA VAL A 52 -4.00 -10.40 11.45
C VAL A 52 -3.53 -9.10 12.10
N THR A 53 -2.83 -9.18 13.24
CA THR A 53 -2.39 -8.00 13.97
C THR A 53 -1.39 -7.18 13.15
N GLN A 54 -0.44 -7.83 12.48
CA GLN A 54 0.56 -7.14 11.66
C GLN A 54 -0.05 -6.51 10.40
N LEU A 55 -0.92 -7.23 9.68
CA LEU A 55 -1.59 -6.68 8.49
C LEU A 55 -2.54 -5.53 8.86
N ALA A 56 -3.31 -5.67 9.95
CA ALA A 56 -4.18 -4.60 10.44
C ALA A 56 -3.37 -3.37 10.91
N GLY A 57 -2.27 -3.61 11.63
CA GLY A 57 -1.34 -2.56 12.06
C GLY A 57 -0.77 -1.80 10.86
N PHE A 58 -0.37 -2.51 9.82
CA PHE A 58 0.11 -1.93 8.56
C PHE A 58 -0.96 -1.04 7.90
N VAL A 59 -2.19 -1.54 7.73
CA VAL A 59 -3.29 -0.77 7.14
C VAL A 59 -3.55 0.53 7.90
N ASN A 60 -3.59 0.46 9.23
CA ASN A 60 -3.83 1.63 10.09
C ASN A 60 -2.67 2.63 10.01
N TYR A 61 -1.44 2.14 9.99
CA TYR A 61 -0.24 2.98 9.86
C TYR A 61 -0.26 3.76 8.54
N ILE A 62 -0.50 3.08 7.41
CA ILE A 62 -0.59 3.75 6.10
C ILE A 62 -1.72 4.78 6.07
N ARG A 63 -2.89 4.48 6.66
CA ARG A 63 -4.00 5.45 6.73
C ARG A 63 -3.62 6.68 7.57
N PHE A 64 -2.88 6.48 8.67
CA PHE A 64 -2.43 7.57 9.54
C PHE A 64 -1.44 8.49 8.84
N LEU A 65 -0.50 7.91 8.06
CA LEU A 65 0.58 8.64 7.40
C LEU A 65 0.13 9.79 6.49
N TYR A 66 -0.98 9.65 5.76
CA TYR A 66 -1.38 10.67 4.78
C TYR A 66 -2.86 11.08 4.80
N ARG A 67 -3.75 10.36 5.50
CA ARG A 67 -5.20 10.65 5.45
C ARG A 67 -5.84 11.21 6.72
N TYR A 68 -5.24 11.02 7.89
CA TYR A 68 -5.84 11.51 9.15
C TYR A 68 -5.47 12.96 9.49
N HIS A 69 -4.69 13.62 8.64
CA HIS A 69 -4.37 15.03 8.81
C HIS A 69 -5.51 15.89 8.27
N LYS A 70 -6.09 16.75 9.11
CA LYS A 70 -6.86 17.89 8.61
C LYS A 70 -5.85 18.91 8.08
N ILE A 71 -5.75 19.00 6.77
CA ILE A 71 -4.73 19.81 6.11
C ILE A 71 -5.28 21.20 5.84
N TYR A 72 -4.72 22.16 6.55
CA TYR A 72 -5.07 23.56 6.43
C TYR A 72 -3.93 24.36 5.78
N THR A 73 -2.67 23.97 6.02
CA THR A 73 -1.50 24.76 5.63
C THR A 73 -0.57 24.02 4.66
N THR A 74 0.28 24.78 3.95
CA THR A 74 1.31 24.24 3.07
C THR A 74 2.39 23.49 3.85
N SER A 75 2.76 23.99 5.04
CA SER A 75 3.75 23.36 5.91
C SER A 75 3.33 21.94 6.36
N GLN A 76 2.05 21.71 6.64
CA GLN A 76 1.53 20.37 6.95
C GLN A 76 1.68 19.40 5.77
N VAL A 77 1.54 19.89 4.54
CA VAL A 77 1.73 19.07 3.33
C VAL A 77 3.20 18.71 3.14
N GLU A 78 4.10 19.68 3.35
CA GLU A 78 5.54 19.44 3.30
C GLU A 78 5.98 18.42 4.36
N GLU A 79 5.39 18.46 5.56
CA GLU A 79 5.65 17.47 6.60
C GLU A 79 5.22 16.07 6.16
N ILE A 80 4.02 15.91 5.60
CA ILE A 80 3.54 14.62 5.09
C ILE A 80 4.44 14.11 3.97
N ILE A 81 4.83 14.97 3.02
CA ILE A 81 5.77 14.62 1.96
C ILE A 81 7.09 14.15 2.58
N GLY A 82 7.64 14.88 3.54
CA GLY A 82 8.86 14.51 4.24
C GLY A 82 8.76 13.18 5.00
N GLN A 83 7.61 12.90 5.63
CA GLN A 83 7.36 11.61 6.30
C GLN A 83 7.30 10.45 5.31
N ILE A 84 6.65 10.63 4.15
CA ILE A 84 6.57 9.59 3.12
C ILE A 84 7.94 9.36 2.48
N GLN A 85 8.70 10.41 2.19
CA GLN A 85 10.04 10.29 1.62
C GLN A 85 11.00 9.51 2.53
N ASN A 86 10.87 9.69 3.83
CA ASN A 86 11.78 9.12 4.83
C ASN A 86 11.16 7.96 5.61
N ILE A 87 10.12 7.33 5.05
CA ILE A 87 9.44 6.20 5.69
C ILE A 87 10.43 5.06 5.93
N ASN A 88 10.49 4.57 7.17
CA ASN A 88 11.25 3.37 7.48
C ASN A 88 10.54 2.17 6.85
N LYS A 89 11.06 1.67 5.73
CA LYS A 89 10.44 0.58 4.97
C LYS A 89 10.52 -0.79 5.66
N ASN A 90 11.15 -0.91 6.83
CA ASN A 90 11.17 -2.13 7.65
C ASN A 90 9.96 -2.19 8.60
N LEU A 91 8.75 -1.98 8.07
CA LEU A 91 7.51 -1.92 8.87
C LEU A 91 7.07 -3.31 9.36
N LEU A 92 7.31 -4.32 8.54
CA LEU A 92 6.97 -5.72 8.76
C LEU A 92 8.21 -6.59 8.54
N ASN A 93 8.34 -7.64 9.36
CA ASN A 93 9.34 -8.68 9.14
C ASN A 93 8.77 -9.75 8.21
N SER A 94 9.03 -9.63 6.90
CA SER A 94 8.49 -10.52 5.87
C SER A 94 9.04 -11.96 5.92
N THR A 95 10.03 -12.25 6.78
CA THR A 95 10.58 -13.62 6.95
C THR A 95 9.95 -14.37 8.11
N GLU A 96 9.00 -13.78 8.81
CA GLU A 96 8.36 -14.41 9.95
C GLU A 96 7.57 -15.65 9.52
N SER A 97 7.86 -16.78 10.19
CA SER A 97 7.29 -18.08 9.84
C SER A 97 5.76 -18.14 9.93
N PHE A 98 5.15 -17.27 10.74
CA PHE A 98 3.70 -17.27 10.94
C PHE A 98 2.92 -16.85 9.68
N TYR A 99 3.54 -16.15 8.72
CA TYR A 99 2.90 -15.82 7.44
C TYR A 99 2.76 -17.01 6.49
N PHE A 100 3.58 -18.04 6.69
CA PHE A 100 3.69 -19.22 5.83
C PHE A 100 3.18 -20.48 6.54
N ASN A 101 2.24 -20.32 7.48
CA ASN A 101 1.66 -21.44 8.20
C ASN A 101 0.87 -22.34 7.21
N ASP A 102 1.25 -23.61 7.15
CA ASP A 102 0.71 -24.63 6.24
C ASP A 102 -0.74 -25.02 6.54
N GLN A 103 -1.28 -24.60 7.70
CA GLN A 103 -2.68 -24.78 8.05
C GLN A 103 -3.58 -23.65 7.54
N PHE A 104 -3.01 -22.61 6.94
CA PHE A 104 -3.81 -21.63 6.22
C PHE A 104 -4.43 -22.26 4.96
N ASP A 105 -5.65 -21.82 4.65
CA ASP A 105 -6.33 -22.16 3.41
C ASP A 105 -5.55 -21.56 2.25
N LEU A 106 -5.56 -22.26 1.11
CA LEU A 106 -4.82 -21.86 -0.07
C LEU A 106 -5.15 -20.43 -0.52
N LYS A 107 -6.41 -20.00 -0.41
CA LYS A 107 -6.80 -18.62 -0.77
C LYS A 107 -6.17 -17.60 0.16
N THR A 108 -6.09 -17.91 1.46
CA THR A 108 -5.44 -17.06 2.46
C THR A 108 -3.95 -16.93 2.14
N ILE A 109 -3.28 -18.04 1.85
CA ILE A 109 -1.85 -18.05 1.49
C ILE A 109 -1.60 -17.19 0.24
N ILE A 110 -2.41 -17.35 -0.80
CA ILE A 110 -2.28 -16.57 -2.04
C ILE A 110 -2.40 -15.06 -1.78
N LYS A 111 -3.36 -14.63 -0.96
CA LYS A 111 -3.54 -13.20 -0.66
C LYS A 111 -2.44 -12.62 0.22
N ILE A 112 -1.96 -13.37 1.21
CA ILE A 112 -0.81 -12.96 2.03
C ILE A 112 0.44 -12.82 1.16
N ASN A 113 0.71 -13.79 0.27
CA ASN A 113 1.87 -13.74 -0.62
C ASN A 113 1.78 -12.58 -1.62
N SER A 114 0.61 -12.33 -2.20
CA SER A 114 0.40 -11.19 -3.10
C SER A 114 0.70 -9.85 -2.42
N PHE A 115 0.35 -9.70 -1.14
CA PHE A 115 0.76 -8.55 -0.34
C PHE A 115 2.29 -8.49 -0.17
N PHE A 116 2.93 -9.59 0.19
CA PHE A 116 4.38 -9.61 0.42
C PHE A 116 5.22 -9.38 -0.82
N GLU A 117 4.83 -9.93 -1.97
CA GLU A 117 5.49 -9.68 -3.25
C GLU A 117 5.53 -8.16 -3.54
N ARG A 118 4.40 -7.48 -3.36
CA ARG A 118 4.33 -6.03 -3.55
C ARG A 118 5.12 -5.28 -2.47
N TYR A 119 5.07 -5.74 -1.22
CA TYR A 119 5.77 -5.12 -0.09
C TYR A 119 7.28 -5.18 -0.26
N ILE A 120 7.82 -6.32 -0.71
CA ILE A 120 9.24 -6.49 -1.01
C ILE A 120 9.67 -5.57 -2.16
N GLY A 121 8.87 -5.48 -3.23
CA GLY A 121 9.12 -4.56 -4.33
C GLY A 121 9.14 -3.09 -3.88
N TRP A 122 8.16 -2.68 -3.07
CA TRP A 122 8.10 -1.34 -2.50
C TRP A 122 9.26 -1.02 -1.54
N ARG A 123 9.74 -2.01 -0.77
CA ARG A 123 10.92 -1.85 0.09
C ARG A 123 12.19 -1.50 -0.68
N ALA A 124 12.33 -2.03 -1.90
CA ALA A 124 13.47 -1.75 -2.76
C ALA A 124 13.38 -0.39 -3.46
N PHE A 125 12.17 0.15 -3.65
CA PHE A 125 11.96 1.43 -4.29
C PHE A 125 12.56 2.58 -3.47
N LYS A 126 13.24 3.52 -4.14
CA LYS A 126 13.78 4.73 -3.54
C LYS A 126 13.40 5.92 -4.40
N ILE A 127 12.94 6.98 -3.76
CA ILE A 127 12.65 8.25 -4.42
C ILE A 127 13.97 8.89 -4.81
N ILE A 128 14.16 9.13 -6.10
CA ILE A 128 15.32 9.83 -6.69
C ILE A 128 14.90 11.23 -7.13
N ASP A 129 13.69 11.37 -7.70
CA ASP A 129 13.10 12.67 -8.04
C ASP A 129 11.87 12.95 -7.16
N LEU A 130 11.68 14.20 -6.74
CA LEU A 130 10.55 14.59 -5.90
C LEU A 130 9.19 14.28 -6.55
N THR A 131 9.07 14.21 -7.88
CA THR A 131 7.82 13.79 -8.54
C THR A 131 7.43 12.35 -8.24
N GLU A 132 8.41 11.50 -7.92
CA GLU A 132 8.16 10.10 -7.55
C GLU A 132 7.45 9.98 -6.20
N ILE A 133 7.26 11.07 -5.45
CA ILE A 133 6.42 11.07 -4.25
C ILE A 133 4.99 10.59 -4.54
N PHE A 134 4.44 10.95 -5.70
CA PHE A 134 3.10 10.49 -6.08
C PHE A 134 3.08 8.99 -6.35
N LEU A 135 4.14 8.47 -6.98
CA LEU A 135 4.31 7.03 -7.21
C LEU A 135 4.50 6.28 -5.89
N GLU A 136 5.31 6.80 -4.97
CA GLU A 136 5.49 6.22 -3.63
C GLU A 136 4.16 6.14 -2.87
N THR A 137 3.39 7.23 -2.85
CA THR A 137 2.07 7.25 -2.21
C THR A 137 1.08 6.30 -2.90
N GLY A 138 1.12 6.21 -4.24
CA GLY A 138 0.31 5.25 -4.99
C GLY A 138 0.64 3.80 -4.62
N ASN A 139 1.94 3.49 -4.48
CA ASN A 139 2.39 2.18 -4.02
C ASN A 139 1.90 1.86 -2.60
N LEU A 140 1.88 2.85 -1.70
CA LEU A 140 1.32 2.69 -0.35
C LEU A 140 -0.19 2.41 -0.38
N CYS A 141 -0.95 3.09 -1.25
CA CYS A 141 -2.38 2.84 -1.44
C CYS A 141 -2.62 1.40 -1.92
N ASN A 142 -1.85 0.95 -2.91
CA ASN A 142 -1.94 -0.40 -3.46
C ASN A 142 -1.61 -1.46 -2.38
N LEU A 143 -0.54 -1.25 -1.60
CA LEU A 143 -0.18 -2.12 -0.48
C LEU A 143 -1.27 -2.19 0.58
N GLN A 144 -1.86 -1.05 0.94
CA GLN A 144 -2.96 -1.00 1.90
C GLN A 144 -4.15 -1.82 1.39
N LYS A 145 -4.50 -1.70 0.09
CA LYS A 145 -5.54 -2.51 -0.55
C LYS A 145 -5.21 -4.01 -0.48
N LYS A 146 -3.99 -4.42 -0.81
CA LYS A 146 -3.57 -5.84 -0.73
C LYS A 146 -3.63 -6.40 0.68
N ALA A 147 -3.22 -5.62 1.68
CA ALA A 147 -3.35 -6.02 3.08
C ALA A 147 -4.83 -6.18 3.49
N LEU A 148 -5.71 -5.29 3.04
CA LEU A 148 -7.15 -5.39 3.27
C LEU A 148 -7.75 -6.63 2.59
N GLU A 149 -7.41 -6.90 1.32
CA GLU A 149 -7.84 -8.12 0.61
C GLU A 149 -7.47 -9.39 1.40
N ALA A 150 -6.25 -9.46 1.93
CA ALA A 150 -5.80 -10.58 2.76
C ALA A 150 -6.59 -10.70 4.08
N LEU A 151 -6.80 -9.58 4.79
CA LEU A 151 -7.60 -9.56 6.02
C LEU A 151 -9.05 -10.01 5.80
N THR A 152 -9.64 -9.69 4.64
CA THR A 152 -10.99 -10.10 4.29
C THR A 152 -11.10 -11.60 4.05
N VAL A 153 -10.17 -12.18 3.29
CA VAL A 153 -10.16 -13.64 3.11
C VAL A 153 -9.94 -14.34 4.47
N ILE A 154 -9.04 -13.81 5.31
CA ILE A 154 -8.85 -14.33 6.67
C ILE A 154 -10.14 -14.26 7.50
N ARG A 155 -10.91 -13.17 7.40
CA ARG A 155 -12.20 -13.03 8.09
C ARG A 155 -13.21 -14.05 7.60
N ASP A 156 -13.30 -14.25 6.29
CA ASP A 156 -14.30 -15.11 5.69
C ASP A 156 -14.02 -16.60 6.03
N GLU A 157 -12.75 -16.99 6.04
CA GLU A 157 -12.31 -18.36 6.35
C GLU A 157 -12.25 -18.64 7.88
N TYR A 158 -11.78 -17.68 8.69
CA TYR A 158 -11.48 -17.91 10.11
C TYR A 158 -12.27 -17.05 11.10
N GLY A 159 -12.95 -16.00 10.65
CA GLY A 159 -13.60 -15.01 11.54
C GLY A 159 -14.75 -15.56 12.37
N LYS A 160 -15.33 -16.71 12.01
CA LYS A 160 -16.37 -17.40 12.81
C LYS A 160 -15.80 -18.23 13.96
N SER A 161 -14.52 -18.60 13.88
CA SER A 161 -13.90 -19.63 14.72
C SER A 161 -13.26 -19.11 16.01
N ASP A 162 -12.94 -17.81 16.09
CA ASP A 162 -12.28 -17.20 17.25
C ASP A 162 -12.77 -15.77 17.51
N LYS A 163 -13.36 -15.55 18.70
CA LYS A 163 -13.96 -14.26 19.09
C LYS A 163 -12.93 -13.12 19.16
N LYS A 164 -11.66 -13.40 19.53
CA LYS A 164 -10.62 -12.38 19.66
C LYS A 164 -10.18 -11.91 18.27
N ILE A 165 -9.98 -12.86 17.36
CA ILE A 165 -9.61 -12.60 15.96
C ILE A 165 -10.74 -11.87 15.25
N LYS A 166 -11.98 -12.32 15.45
CA LYS A 166 -13.18 -11.63 14.96
C LYS A 166 -13.22 -10.16 15.38
N LYS A 167 -12.98 -9.87 16.67
CA LYS A 167 -13.00 -8.49 17.18
C LYS A 167 -11.96 -7.60 16.50
N ILE A 168 -10.73 -8.10 16.27
CA ILE A 168 -9.67 -7.36 15.59
C ILE A 168 -10.00 -7.15 14.12
N LEU A 169 -10.54 -8.17 13.45
CA LEU A 169 -10.96 -8.06 12.06
C LEU A 169 -12.12 -7.08 11.91
N ASP A 170 -13.15 -7.17 12.75
CA ASP A 170 -14.30 -6.25 12.73
C ASP A 170 -13.89 -4.80 13.04
N SER A 171 -12.88 -4.58 13.89
CA SER A 171 -12.33 -3.23 14.11
C SER A 171 -11.51 -2.72 12.93
N SER A 172 -10.68 -3.58 12.33
CA SER A 172 -9.75 -3.18 11.26
C SER A 172 -10.45 -3.05 9.90
N LEU A 173 -11.53 -3.81 9.71
CA LEU A 173 -12.32 -3.85 8.48
C LEU A 173 -13.57 -2.97 8.55
N ARG A 174 -13.81 -2.25 9.65
CA ARG A 174 -15.02 -1.46 9.88
C ARG A 174 -15.30 -0.42 8.78
N ASN A 175 -14.25 0.06 8.13
CA ASN A 175 -14.31 1.00 6.99
C ASN A 175 -13.59 0.43 5.75
N MET A 176 -13.46 -0.90 5.62
CA MET A 176 -12.66 -1.51 4.56
C MET A 176 -13.12 -1.12 3.16
N GLU A 177 -14.43 -1.21 2.90
CA GLU A 177 -14.98 -0.91 1.56
C GLU A 177 -14.71 0.54 1.16
N GLU A 178 -14.87 1.47 2.12
CA GLU A 178 -14.50 2.87 1.93
C GLU A 178 -12.99 3.01 1.65
N ILE A 179 -12.13 2.41 2.46
CA ILE A 179 -10.67 2.47 2.26
C ILE A 179 -10.31 1.93 0.88
N SER A 180 -10.77 0.72 0.55
CA SER A 180 -10.44 0.04 -0.70
C SER A 180 -10.89 0.86 -1.91
N ARG A 181 -12.13 1.38 -1.90
CA ARG A 181 -12.64 2.19 -3.01
C ARG A 181 -11.79 3.44 -3.19
N THR A 182 -11.46 4.12 -2.10
CA THR A 182 -10.66 5.33 -2.19
C THR A 182 -9.20 5.02 -2.52
N CYS A 183 -8.64 3.85 -2.18
CA CYS A 183 -7.30 3.44 -2.64
C CYS A 183 -7.23 3.36 -4.17
N ASP A 184 -8.26 2.82 -4.84
CA ASP A 184 -8.29 2.73 -6.30
C ASP A 184 -8.39 4.11 -6.98
N GLU A 185 -9.26 4.96 -6.45
CA GLU A 185 -9.41 6.34 -6.92
C GLU A 185 -8.11 7.15 -6.69
N ASP A 186 -7.50 7.01 -5.50
CA ASP A 186 -6.27 7.70 -5.13
C ASP A 186 -5.08 7.23 -5.97
N GLU A 187 -4.90 5.90 -6.13
CA GLU A 187 -3.82 5.34 -6.95
C GLU A 187 -3.89 5.84 -8.39
N LYS A 188 -5.09 5.87 -8.98
CA LYS A 188 -5.32 6.38 -10.34
C LYS A 188 -4.91 7.86 -10.45
N LYS A 189 -5.38 8.70 -9.53
CA LYS A 189 -5.08 10.14 -9.50
C LYS A 189 -3.61 10.42 -9.29
N LEU A 190 -3.00 9.77 -8.31
CA LEU A 190 -1.56 9.91 -8.01
C LEU A 190 -0.70 9.52 -9.22
N ARG A 191 -1.07 8.45 -9.92
CA ARG A 191 -0.39 8.05 -11.16
C ARG A 191 -0.48 9.13 -12.24
N TYR A 192 -1.66 9.73 -12.45
CA TYR A 192 -1.82 10.81 -13.42
C TYR A 192 -1.02 12.05 -13.06
N ILE A 193 -1.08 12.51 -11.80
CA ILE A 193 -0.31 13.67 -11.34
C ILE A 193 1.19 13.43 -11.55
N GLY A 194 1.70 12.28 -11.09
CA GLY A 194 3.11 11.94 -11.22
C GLY A 194 3.59 11.88 -12.67
N SER A 195 2.81 11.22 -13.53
CA SER A 195 3.15 11.09 -14.97
C SER A 195 3.10 12.44 -15.68
N ASN A 196 2.06 13.23 -15.43
CA ASN A 196 1.86 14.50 -16.11
C ASN A 196 2.88 15.54 -15.67
N LEU A 197 3.21 15.60 -14.37
CA LEU A 197 4.29 16.46 -13.88
C LEU A 197 5.66 16.00 -14.40
N CYS A 198 5.93 14.70 -14.49
CA CYS A 198 7.17 14.18 -15.07
C CYS A 198 7.32 14.63 -16.54
N TYR A 199 6.24 14.51 -17.32
CA TYR A 199 6.20 14.99 -18.71
C TYR A 199 6.43 16.51 -18.82
N ILE A 200 5.67 17.30 -18.06
CA ILE A 200 5.82 18.78 -18.00
C ILE A 200 7.26 19.17 -17.63
N PHE A 201 7.82 18.52 -16.62
CA PHE A 201 9.19 18.78 -16.16
C PHE A 201 10.26 18.19 -17.07
N SER A 202 9.91 17.44 -18.12
CA SER A 202 10.88 16.91 -19.10
C SER A 202 10.90 17.72 -20.40
N ILE A 203 9.91 18.58 -20.64
CA ILE A 203 9.84 19.43 -21.83
C ILE A 203 10.62 20.72 -21.60
N SER A 204 11.73 20.88 -22.35
CA SER A 204 12.62 22.05 -22.26
C SER A 204 11.91 23.39 -22.49
N GLU A 205 10.95 23.46 -23.41
CA GLU A 205 10.19 24.68 -23.71
C GLU A 205 9.32 25.11 -22.51
N ILE A 206 8.61 24.16 -21.89
CA ILE A 206 7.82 24.40 -20.68
C ILE A 206 8.72 24.79 -19.51
N GLN A 207 9.84 24.10 -19.33
CA GLN A 207 10.84 24.46 -18.32
C GLN A 207 11.32 25.90 -18.52
N ASN A 208 11.73 26.28 -19.72
CA ASN A 208 12.21 27.62 -20.04
C ASN A 208 11.14 28.67 -19.76
N ASN A 209 9.89 28.41 -20.13
CA ASN A 209 8.77 29.29 -19.83
C ASN A 209 8.59 29.47 -18.31
N LEU A 210 8.58 28.37 -17.53
CA LEU A 210 8.45 28.43 -16.07
C LEU A 210 9.62 29.15 -15.39
N LYS A 211 10.85 28.93 -15.87
CA LYS A 211 12.07 29.61 -15.42
C LYS A 211 12.01 31.11 -15.69
N ASN A 212 11.54 31.51 -16.87
CA ASN A 212 11.34 32.91 -17.23
C ASN A 212 10.27 33.60 -16.35
N PHE A 213 9.24 32.87 -15.90
CA PHE A 213 8.27 33.41 -14.92
C PHE A 213 8.88 33.62 -13.54
N GLY A 214 9.69 32.67 -13.07
CA GLY A 214 10.23 32.69 -11.71
C GLY A 214 11.41 33.64 -11.51
N ASN A 215 12.00 34.17 -12.59
CA ASN A 215 13.31 34.81 -12.63
C ASN A 215 14.38 33.96 -11.91
N GLU A 216 15.20 33.20 -12.66
CA GLU A 216 16.19 32.28 -12.08
C GLU A 216 17.22 32.94 -11.16
N GLU A 217 17.42 34.26 -11.26
CA GLU A 217 18.26 35.02 -10.32
C GLU A 217 17.66 35.09 -8.91
N VAL A 218 16.35 34.88 -8.79
CA VAL A 218 15.56 35.01 -7.56
C VAL A 218 15.09 33.65 -7.04
N ILE A 219 14.70 32.71 -7.92
CA ILE A 219 14.15 31.40 -7.54
C ILE A 219 14.80 30.29 -8.35
N LYS A 220 15.35 29.28 -7.67
CA LYS A 220 15.93 28.08 -8.29
C LYS A 220 14.86 27.15 -8.85
N TRP A 221 15.18 26.44 -9.94
CA TRP A 221 14.27 25.49 -10.58
C TRP A 221 13.77 24.39 -9.63
N GLU A 222 14.63 23.89 -8.74
CA GLU A 222 14.28 22.89 -7.74
C GLU A 222 13.23 23.42 -6.74
N GLU A 223 13.28 24.71 -6.41
CA GLU A 223 12.28 25.37 -5.55
C GLU A 223 10.93 25.47 -6.28
N VAL A 224 10.94 25.81 -7.57
CA VAL A 224 9.73 25.83 -8.42
C VAL A 224 9.10 24.44 -8.48
N LYS A 225 9.89 23.39 -8.80
CA LYS A 225 9.41 22.00 -8.81
C LYS A 225 8.80 21.61 -7.47
N LYS A 226 9.48 21.92 -6.37
CA LYS A 226 9.00 21.61 -5.01
C LYS A 226 7.66 22.29 -4.74
N CYS A 227 7.51 23.57 -5.04
CA CYS A 227 6.25 24.30 -4.81
C CYS A 227 5.08 23.75 -5.65
N ILE A 228 5.33 23.41 -6.92
CA ILE A 228 4.32 22.78 -7.77
C ILE A 228 3.89 21.42 -7.18
N ILE A 229 4.85 20.58 -6.82
CA ILE A 229 4.58 19.26 -6.23
C ILE A 229 3.78 19.41 -4.92
N VAL A 230 4.20 20.28 -4.02
CA VAL A 230 3.48 20.55 -2.76
C VAL A 230 2.06 21.04 -3.01
N LYS A 231 1.84 21.92 -3.99
CA LYS A 231 0.50 22.40 -4.35
C LYS A 231 -0.37 21.28 -4.91
N CYS A 232 0.15 20.47 -5.83
CA CYS A 232 -0.56 19.31 -6.36
C CYS A 232 -0.90 18.29 -5.26
N TYR A 233 0.05 18.00 -4.38
CA TYR A 233 -0.17 17.11 -3.24
C TYR A 233 -1.21 17.67 -2.26
N LYS A 234 -1.22 18.99 -2.04
CA LYS A 234 -2.25 19.67 -1.25
C LYS A 234 -3.64 19.47 -1.84
N ILE A 235 -3.80 19.71 -3.14
CA ILE A 235 -5.09 19.56 -3.87
C ILE A 235 -5.56 18.10 -3.80
N PHE A 236 -4.64 17.14 -3.97
CA PHE A 236 -4.92 15.73 -3.81
C PHE A 236 -5.51 15.42 -2.43
N LEU A 237 -4.85 15.85 -1.36
CA LEU A 237 -5.25 15.53 0.01
C LEU A 237 -6.49 16.29 0.49
N SER A 238 -6.69 17.54 0.05
CA SER A 238 -7.87 18.33 0.43
C SER A 238 -9.13 17.92 -0.31
N GLY A 239 -9.01 17.18 -1.41
CA GLY A 239 -10.11 16.89 -2.33
C GLY A 239 -10.67 18.14 -3.02
N ASP A 240 -9.96 19.27 -2.91
CA ASP A 240 -10.41 20.58 -3.35
C ASP A 240 -10.10 20.80 -4.84
N MET A 241 -10.54 19.84 -5.65
CA MET A 241 -10.34 19.81 -7.11
C MET A 241 -11.28 20.80 -7.84
N LYS A 242 -12.04 21.61 -7.10
CA LYS A 242 -13.09 22.49 -7.63
C LYS A 242 -12.70 23.97 -7.60
N ASP A 243 -11.40 24.29 -7.58
CA ASP A 243 -10.96 25.66 -7.80
C ASP A 243 -11.36 26.07 -9.22
N LYS A 244 -12.45 26.84 -9.32
CA LYS A 244 -13.05 27.25 -10.60
C LYS A 244 -12.06 27.99 -11.49
N ASN A 245 -11.04 28.62 -10.89
CA ASN A 245 -10.06 29.41 -11.62
C ASN A 245 -9.06 28.53 -12.40
N TYR A 246 -8.90 27.25 -12.02
CA TYR A 246 -7.90 26.35 -12.61
C TYR A 246 -8.47 24.97 -12.96
N ASN A 247 -9.79 24.87 -13.17
CA ASN A 247 -10.49 23.60 -13.35
C ASN A 247 -9.90 22.76 -14.51
N GLU A 248 -9.54 23.40 -15.62
CA GLU A 248 -8.93 22.69 -16.77
C GLU A 248 -7.54 22.15 -16.45
N ALA A 249 -6.69 22.93 -15.76
CA ALA A 249 -5.38 22.48 -15.31
C ALA A 249 -5.48 21.35 -14.28
N ILE A 250 -6.45 21.42 -13.36
CA ILE A 250 -6.72 20.37 -12.37
C ILE A 250 -7.21 19.10 -13.06
N GLN A 251 -8.16 19.19 -14.00
CA GLN A 251 -8.60 18.03 -14.78
C GLN A 251 -7.46 17.40 -15.58
N PHE A 252 -6.62 18.22 -16.22
CA PHE A 252 -5.44 17.74 -16.92
C PHE A 252 -4.50 16.99 -15.98
N LEU A 253 -4.15 17.56 -14.83
CA LEU A 253 -3.18 16.96 -13.90
C LEU A 253 -3.72 15.73 -13.16
N PHE A 254 -5.02 15.67 -12.85
CA PHE A 254 -5.58 14.66 -11.91
C PHE A 254 -6.46 13.60 -12.57
N ASP A 255 -7.05 13.89 -13.73
CA ASP A 255 -8.07 13.03 -14.36
C ASP A 255 -7.70 12.58 -15.79
N CYS A 256 -6.63 13.15 -16.37
CA CYS A 256 -6.20 12.82 -17.74
C CYS A 256 -4.92 11.99 -17.74
N GLN A 257 -4.90 10.94 -18.56
CA GLN A 257 -3.70 10.18 -18.84
C GLN A 257 -3.01 10.78 -20.07
N ILE A 258 -1.77 11.23 -19.91
CA ILE A 258 -0.89 11.48 -21.06
C ILE A 258 -0.38 10.12 -21.53
N ILE A 259 -0.73 9.74 -22.76
CA ILE A 259 -0.18 8.56 -23.40
C ILE A 259 0.92 9.04 -24.33
N ASP A 260 2.17 8.81 -23.93
CA ASP A 260 3.29 9.00 -24.83
C ASP A 260 3.22 7.90 -25.90
N TRP A 261 2.95 8.27 -27.16
CA TRP A 261 2.94 7.33 -28.28
C TRP A 261 4.38 6.90 -28.60
N GLY A 262 4.89 5.95 -27.83
CA GLY A 262 6.18 5.28 -28.06
C GLY A 262 6.14 3.76 -27.96
N TYR A 263 5.05 3.15 -27.46
CA TYR A 263 4.87 1.70 -27.42
C TYR A 263 3.47 1.32 -27.91
N LYS A 264 3.41 0.75 -29.11
CA LYS A 264 2.24 -0.01 -29.57
C LYS A 264 2.22 -1.34 -28.81
N ASP A 265 1.61 -1.37 -27.63
CA ASP A 265 1.15 -2.64 -27.10
C ASP A 265 -0.10 -3.05 -27.88
N GLU A 266 0.10 -3.96 -28.82
CA GLU A 266 -0.97 -4.79 -29.38
C GLU A 266 -1.55 -5.63 -28.25
N LYS A 267 -2.54 -5.08 -27.54
CA LYS A 267 -3.61 -5.83 -26.88
C LYS A 267 -4.76 -4.89 -26.57
N LYS A 268 -5.69 -4.83 -27.53
CA LYS A 268 -7.09 -4.51 -27.24
C LYS A 268 -7.63 -5.71 -26.47
N ASP A 269 -7.95 -5.55 -25.20
CA ASP A 269 -8.89 -6.41 -24.51
C ASP A 269 -9.77 -5.54 -23.61
N ASP A 270 -10.98 -5.31 -24.11
CA ASP A 270 -12.26 -5.11 -23.43
C ASP A 270 -12.26 -4.73 -21.94
N GLU A 271 -12.38 -3.42 -21.67
CA GLU A 271 -13.16 -2.94 -20.52
C GLU A 271 -14.27 -2.01 -21.01
N LYS A 272 -15.51 -2.50 -20.91
CA LYS A 272 -16.71 -1.68 -20.93
C LYS A 272 -16.70 -0.84 -19.66
N ASP A 273 -16.30 0.44 -19.77
CA ASP A 273 -16.42 1.40 -18.68
C ASP A 273 -17.70 2.24 -18.86
N ASP A 274 -18.49 2.29 -17.78
CA ASP A 274 -19.76 2.96 -17.68
C ASP A 274 -19.57 4.49 -17.74
N GLY A 275 -19.82 5.08 -18.91
CA GLY A 275 -20.31 6.46 -19.04
C GLY A 275 -19.40 7.64 -18.63
N LYS A 276 -18.18 7.43 -18.12
CA LYS A 276 -17.21 8.50 -17.89
C LYS A 276 -16.20 8.56 -19.05
N LYS A 277 -16.30 9.61 -19.88
CA LYS A 277 -15.30 9.94 -20.91
C LYS A 277 -13.90 10.00 -20.27
N SER A 278 -13.05 9.02 -20.53
CA SER A 278 -11.61 9.18 -20.35
C SER A 278 -11.11 10.13 -21.45
N ILE A 279 -10.70 11.34 -21.08
CA ILE A 279 -10.07 12.26 -22.01
C ILE A 279 -8.61 11.81 -22.15
N ILE A 280 -8.25 11.32 -23.33
CA ILE A 280 -6.88 10.92 -23.70
C ILE A 280 -6.27 12.07 -24.49
N PHE A 281 -5.15 12.63 -24.03
CA PHE A 281 -4.35 13.58 -24.80
C PHE A 281 -3.24 12.82 -25.54
N SER A 282 -3.20 12.93 -26.87
CA SER A 282 -2.14 12.37 -27.71
C SER A 282 -1.04 13.40 -27.95
N THR A 283 0.21 13.03 -27.66
CA THR A 283 1.41 13.90 -27.63
C THR A 283 1.81 14.59 -28.95
N ILE A 284 1.19 14.26 -30.09
CA ILE A 284 1.75 14.64 -31.41
C ILE A 284 1.29 16.02 -31.91
N ASP A 285 0.13 16.55 -31.49
CA ASP A 285 -0.43 17.77 -32.14
C ASP A 285 -0.72 18.97 -31.22
N ASN A 286 -0.37 18.97 -29.92
CA ASN A 286 -0.91 20.03 -29.03
C ASN A 286 -0.04 20.54 -27.86
N LYS A 287 1.30 20.59 -28.02
CA LYS A 287 2.19 21.18 -27.01
C LYS A 287 1.80 22.60 -26.59
N ASN A 288 1.36 23.43 -27.54
CA ASN A 288 0.90 24.80 -27.28
C ASN A 288 -0.43 24.84 -26.51
N MET A 289 -1.34 23.91 -26.78
CA MET A 289 -2.63 23.83 -26.08
C MET A 289 -2.46 23.30 -24.66
N GLU A 290 -1.58 22.32 -24.44
CA GLU A 290 -1.26 21.80 -23.10
C GLU A 290 -0.61 22.87 -22.22
N TRP A 291 0.29 23.69 -22.77
CA TRP A 291 0.91 24.80 -22.06
C TRP A 291 -0.10 25.88 -21.66
N GLU A 292 -0.96 26.34 -22.58
CA GLU A 292 -1.94 27.38 -22.25
C GLU A 292 -2.98 26.91 -21.21
N ILE A 293 -3.27 25.61 -21.13
CA ILE A 293 -4.14 25.03 -20.10
C ILE A 293 -3.49 25.10 -18.70
N ILE A 294 -2.21 24.72 -18.57
CA ILE A 294 -1.54 24.60 -17.27
C ILE A 294 -0.85 25.89 -16.80
N LYS A 295 -0.57 26.81 -17.73
CA LYS A 295 0.15 28.07 -17.47
C LYS A 295 -0.48 28.94 -16.40
N PRO A 296 -1.80 29.24 -16.39
CA PRO A 296 -2.40 30.06 -15.34
C PRO A 296 -2.21 29.46 -13.94
N PHE A 297 -2.30 28.13 -13.84
CA PHE A 297 -2.13 27.41 -12.58
C PHE A 297 -0.69 27.53 -12.06
N PHE A 298 0.32 27.31 -12.93
CA PHE A 298 1.71 27.43 -12.52
C PHE A 298 2.16 28.87 -12.27
N GLN A 299 1.68 29.83 -13.05
CA GLN A 299 1.93 31.25 -12.81
C GLN A 299 1.42 31.69 -11.42
N SER A 300 0.24 31.21 -11.02
CA SER A 300 -0.29 31.52 -9.68
C SER A 300 0.62 31.00 -8.55
N ILE A 301 1.20 29.81 -8.73
CA ILE A 301 2.12 29.22 -7.75
C ILE A 301 3.43 30.00 -7.69
N ILE A 302 4.03 30.27 -8.86
CA ILE A 302 5.32 30.97 -8.97
C ILE A 302 5.18 32.42 -8.49
N GLY A 303 4.12 33.13 -8.89
CA GLY A 303 3.87 34.50 -8.46
C GLY A 303 3.74 34.62 -6.94
N LYS A 304 3.08 33.66 -6.29
CA LYS A 304 3.02 33.62 -4.83
C LYS A 304 4.40 33.41 -4.20
N LEU A 305 5.20 32.49 -4.75
CA LEU A 305 6.55 32.22 -4.27
C LEU A 305 7.47 33.46 -4.38
N MET A 306 7.33 34.23 -5.46
CA MET A 306 8.07 35.49 -5.64
C MET A 306 7.66 36.56 -4.62
N LEU A 307 6.37 36.72 -4.36
CA LEU A 307 5.86 37.64 -3.34
C LEU A 307 6.39 37.28 -1.94
N ASP A 308 6.28 36.02 -1.55
CA ASP A 308 6.75 35.54 -0.24
C ASP A 308 8.27 35.80 -0.06
N ARG A 309 9.07 35.75 -1.14
CA ARG A 309 10.51 36.07 -1.11
C ARG A 309 10.79 37.57 -1.00
N MET A 310 10.03 38.40 -1.71
CA MET A 310 10.18 39.85 -1.65
C MET A 310 9.86 40.37 -0.24
N ASP A 311 8.82 39.84 0.40
CA ASP A 311 8.45 40.20 1.77
C ASP A 311 9.47 39.71 2.82
N SER A 312 10.20 38.63 2.55
CA SER A 312 11.24 38.10 3.45
C SER A 312 12.58 38.86 3.42
N ASN A 313 12.79 39.70 2.40
CA ASN A 313 14.02 40.48 2.21
C ASN A 313 13.89 41.94 2.72
N HIS A 314 12.78 42.28 3.37
CA HIS A 314 12.48 43.57 4.00
C HIS A 314 12.35 43.45 5.51
#